data_AF-A0A7X9DP69-F1
#
_entry.id   AF-A0A7X9DP69-F1
#
_cell.length_a   1.000
_cell.length_b   1.000
_cell.length_c   1.000
_cell.angle_alpha   90.00
_cell.angle_beta   90.00
_cell.angle_gamma   90.00
#
_symmetry.space_group_name_H-M   'P 1'
#
loop_
_entity.id
_entity.type
_entity.pdbx_description
1 polymer ?
#
loop_
_entity_poly.entity_id
_entity_poly.type
_entity_poly.pdbx_seq_one_letter_code
_entity_poly.pdbx_strand_id
1 'polypeptide(L)' 'IIVLGFILMTGGKAPSPDVFNEKEIFSFRRITLAPMVVLAGFIFEIYAIMKKPKNSQPEE' A
#
# COMPACT_ATOMS: atom_id res chain seq x y z
N ILE A 1 -1.11 -6.88 0.71
CA ILE A 1 -1.13 -5.72 -0.22
C ILE A 1 -0.86 -4.41 0.52
N ILE A 2 -1.56 -4.18 1.64
CA ILE A 2 -1.41 -2.95 2.46
C ILE A 2 0.04 -2.71 2.93
N VAL A 3 0.74 -3.75 3.40
CA VAL A 3 2.15 -3.65 3.84
C VAL A 3 3.07 -3.12 2.74
N LEU A 4 2.86 -3.52 1.48
CA LEU A 4 3.64 -3.01 0.34
C LEU A 4 3.37 -1.52 0.11
N GLY A 5 2.13 -1.06 0.28
CA GLY A 5 1.76 0.36 0.23
C GLY A 5 2.50 1.17 1.29
N PHE A 6 2.58 0.68 2.53
CA PHE A 6 3.35 1.34 3.58
C PHE A 6 4.85 1.33 3.32
N ILE A 7 5.41 0.23 2.79
CA ILE A 7 6.83 0.19 2.40
C ILE A 7 7.14 1.23 1.31
N LEU A 8 6.23 1.44 0.34
CA LEU A 8 6.42 2.44 -0.70
C LEU A 8 6.45 3.88 -0.18
N MET A 9 5.84 4.15 0.99
CA MET A 9 5.88 5.45 1.67
C MET A 9 7.19 5.69 2.41
N THR A 10 7.99 4.64 2.68
CA THR A 10 9.26 4.78 3.39
C THR A 10 10.29 5.59 2.57
N GLY A 11 11.09 6.40 3.27
CA GLY A 11 12.12 7.26 2.70
C GLY A 11 11.83 8.76 2.91
N GLY A 12 12.56 9.64 2.23
CA GLY A 12 12.33 11.11 2.23
C GLY A 12 12.67 11.80 3.55
N LYS A 13 13.48 11.13 4.36
CA LYS A 13 14.20 11.79 5.45
C LYS A 13 15.07 12.89 4.85
N ALA A 14 14.88 14.10 5.33
CA ALA A 14 15.82 15.17 5.07
C ALA A 14 17.15 14.84 5.76
N PRO A 15 18.31 15.01 5.09
CA PRO A 15 19.62 14.77 5.69
C PRO A 15 19.94 15.76 6.82
N SER A 16 19.33 16.95 6.80
CA SER A 16 19.41 17.97 7.85
C SER A 16 18.06 18.69 7.97
N PRO A 17 17.66 19.14 9.17
CA PRO A 17 16.39 19.86 9.39
C PRO A 17 16.27 21.16 8.59
N ASP A 18 17.40 21.76 8.18
CA ASP A 18 17.45 23.01 7.40
C ASP A 18 17.30 22.80 5.88
N VAL A 19 17.28 21.55 5.40
CA VAL A 19 17.21 21.23 3.97
C VAL A 19 15.86 20.60 3.64
N PHE A 20 14.98 21.39 3.04
CA PHE A 20 13.67 20.92 2.59
C PHE A 20 13.79 20.13 1.28
N ASN A 21 13.67 18.81 1.37
CA ASN A 21 13.89 17.92 0.24
C ASN A 21 12.57 17.69 -0.55
N GLU A 22 12.12 18.73 -1.25
CA GLU A 22 10.81 18.80 -1.94
C GLU A 22 10.55 17.61 -2.86
N LYS A 23 11.56 17.17 -3.64
CA LYS A 23 11.41 16.08 -4.62
C LYS A 23 11.13 14.72 -3.97
N GLU A 24 11.69 14.49 -2.79
CA GLU A 24 11.55 13.24 -2.05
C GLU A 24 10.21 13.22 -1.28
N ILE A 25 9.80 14.37 -0.74
CA ILE A 25 8.55 14.54 0.00
C ILE A 25 7.35 14.53 -0.96
N PHE A 26 7.41 15.33 -2.03
CA PHE A 26 6.39 15.43 -3.07
C PHE A 26 6.60 14.44 -4.21
N SER A 27 7.11 13.25 -3.89
CA SER A 27 7.20 12.18 -4.88
C SER A 27 5.80 11.65 -5.22
N PHE A 28 5.44 11.67 -6.50
CA PHE A 28 4.21 11.06 -7.02
C PHE A 28 4.03 9.60 -6.53
N ARG A 29 5.15 8.88 -6.38
CA ARG A 29 5.16 7.51 -5.85
C ARG A 29 4.53 7.41 -4.46
N ARG A 30 4.75 8.40 -3.60
CA ARG A 30 4.35 8.38 -2.18
C ARG A 30 3.04 9.08 -1.92
N ILE A 31 2.75 10.15 -2.66
CA ILE A 31 1.49 10.90 -2.49
C ILE A 31 0.33 10.20 -3.21
N THR A 32 0.57 9.60 -4.37
CA THR A 32 -0.50 9.05 -5.19
C THR A 32 -0.45 7.53 -5.25
N LEU A 33 0.69 6.98 -5.65
CA LEU A 33 0.84 5.54 -5.89
C LEU A 33 0.71 4.72 -4.60
N ALA A 34 1.40 5.12 -3.53
CA ALA A 34 1.38 4.37 -2.28
C ALA A 34 -0.02 4.35 -1.61
N PRO A 35 -0.76 5.48 -1.48
CA PRO A 35 -2.13 5.46 -0.95
C PRO A 35 -3.08 4.66 -1.83
N MET A 36 -2.94 4.73 -3.16
CA MET A 36 -3.73 3.92 -4.09
C MET A 36 -3.51 2.42 -3.88
N VAL A 37 -2.28 1.98 -3.65
CA VAL A 37 -1.95 0.58 -3.35
C VAL A 37 -2.58 0.14 -2.01
N VAL A 38 -2.55 0.99 -0.99
CA VAL A 38 -3.21 0.71 0.30
C VAL A 38 -4.72 0.56 0.12
N LEU A 39 -5.35 1.49 -0.62
CA LEU A 39 -6.79 1.46 -0.92
C LEU A 39 -7.19 0.19 -1.69
N ALA A 40 -6.42 -0.17 -2.72
CA ALA A 40 -6.62 -1.40 -3.46
C ALA A 40 -6.48 -2.64 -2.55
N GLY A 41 -5.56 -2.59 -1.58
CA GLY A 41 -5.41 -3.63 -0.57
C GLY A 41 -6.65 -3.82 0.30
N PHE A 42 -7.25 -2.74 0.78
CA PHE A 42 -8.50 -2.81 1.55
C PHE A 42 -9.67 -3.32 0.73
N ILE A 43 -9.83 -2.86 -0.51
CA ILE A 43 -10.87 -3.37 -1.42
C ILE A 43 -10.69 -4.87 -1.65
N PHE A 44 -9.44 -5.30 -1.85
CA PHE A 44 -9.12 -6.71 -2.02
C PHE A 44 -9.43 -7.53 -0.77
N GLU A 45 -9.11 -7.05 0.43
CA GLU A 45 -9.45 -7.72 1.69
C GLU A 45 -10.96 -7.84 1.87
N ILE A 46 -11.72 -6.78 1.58
CA ILE A 46 -13.19 -6.79 1.62
C ILE A 46 -13.71 -7.84 0.63
N TYR A 47 -13.23 -7.85 -0.61
CA TYR A 47 -13.62 -8.84 -1.61
C TYR A 47 -13.26 -10.26 -1.17
N ALA A 48 -12.06 -10.47 -0.60
CA ALA A 48 -11.61 -11.78 -0.15
C ALA A 48 -12.46 -12.31 1.02
N ILE A 49 -12.88 -11.45 1.96
CA ILE A 49 -13.77 -11.81 3.06
C ILE A 49 -15.19 -12.09 2.56
N MET A 50 -15.71 -11.22 1.68
CA MET A 50 -17.06 -11.38 1.12
C MET A 50 -17.16 -12.57 0.16
N LYS A 51 -16.05 -12.95 -0.48
CA LYS A 51 -15.99 -14.11 -1.37
C LYS A 51 -16.15 -15.36 -0.55
N LYS A 52 -17.40 -15.87 -0.54
CA LYS A 52 -17.77 -17.17 0.02
C LYS A 52 -16.71 -18.19 -0.42
N PRO A 53 -16.09 -18.95 0.51
CA PRO A 53 -15.17 -20.01 0.12
C PRO A 53 -15.93 -20.95 -0.81
N LYS A 54 -15.51 -21.04 -2.07
CA LYS A 54 -16.05 -22.04 -2.99
C LYS A 54 -15.53 -23.36 -2.44
N ASN A 55 -16.43 -24.14 -1.83
CA ASN A 55 -16.16 -25.44 -1.23
C ASN A 55 -14.99 -26.13 -1.92
N SER A 56 -13.84 -26.15 -1.25
CA SER A 56 -12.86 -27.19 -1.45
C SER A 56 -13.52 -28.44 -0.87
N GLN A 57 -14.35 -29.11 -1.66
CA GLN A 57 -14.66 -30.51 -1.39
C GLN A 57 -13.29 -31.20 -1.41
N PRO A 58 -12.83 -31.80 -0.31
CA PRO A 58 -11.81 -32.82 -0.42
C PRO A 58 -12.45 -33.90 -1.29
N GLU A 59 -11.94 -34.11 -2.49
CA GLU A 59 -12.17 -35.37 -3.19
C GLU A 59 -11.46 -36.44 -2.35
N GLU A 60 -12.28 -37.30 -1.76
CA GLU A 60 -12.03 -38.56 -1.01
C GLU A 60 -10.71 -38.73 -0.23
#